data_AF-E4L9H4-F1
#
_entry.id   AF-E4L9H4-F1
#
_cell.length_a   1.000
_cell.length_b   1.000
_cell.length_c   1.000
_cell.angle_alpha   90.00
_cell.angle_beta   90.00
_cell.angle_gamma   90.00
#
_symmetry.space_group_name_H-M   'P 1'
#
loop_
_entity.id
_entity.type
_entity.pdbx_description
1 polymer ?
#
loop_
_entity_poly.entity_id
_entity_poly.type
_entity_poly.pdbx_seq_one_letter_code
_entity_poly.pdbx_strand_id
1 'polypeptide(L)' 'MYFTEIKKQIEFMMQENYEDFIKALISIELGIKDKNVLNNVYNKYMENDDVNLIDDNLSDFVDEI' A
#
# COMPACT_ATOMS: atom_id res chain seq x y z
N MET A 1 9.31 18.28 2.12
CA MET A 1 8.25 17.95 3.07
C MET A 1 8.87 17.22 4.25
N TYR A 2 8.37 17.49 5.46
CA TYR A 2 8.74 16.74 6.66
C TYR A 2 7.86 15.51 6.82
N PHE A 3 8.29 14.55 7.65
CA PHE A 3 7.54 13.33 7.95
C PHE A 3 6.06 13.58 8.24
N THR A 4 5.74 14.57 9.09
CA THR A 4 4.35 14.89 9.46
C THR A 4 3.51 15.35 8.27
N GLU A 5 4.10 16.07 7.32
CA GLU A 5 3.40 16.54 6.13
C GLU A 5 3.18 15.37 5.16
N ILE A 6 4.17 14.48 5.01
CA ILE A 6 4.08 13.29 4.16
C ILE A 6 3.01 12.35 4.72
N LYS A 7 3.04 12.08 6.03
CA LYS A 7 2.04 11.26 6.71
C LYS A 7 0.63 11.80 6.50
N LYS A 8 0.40 13.09 6.70
CA LYS A 8 -0.93 13.71 6.48
C LYS A 8 -1.41 13.57 5.04
N GLN A 9 -0.52 13.72 4.06
CA GLN A 9 -0.89 13.54 2.65
C GLN A 9 -1.25 12.08 2.35
N ILE A 10 -0.49 11.13 2.87
CA ILE A 10 -0.78 9.69 2.74
C ILE A 10 -2.12 9.35 3.41
N GLU A 11 -2.35 9.80 4.65
CA GLU A 11 -3.61 9.61 5.38
C GLU A 11 -4.81 10.16 4.58
N PHE A 12 -4.68 11.33 3.97
CA PHE A 12 -5.69 11.91 3.11
C PHE A 12 -5.96 11.03 1.88
N MET A 13 -4.92 10.56 1.18
CA MET A 13 -5.08 9.66 0.02
C MET A 13 -5.75 8.34 0.39
N MET A 14 -5.39 7.76 1.53
CA MET A 14 -5.98 6.53 2.06
C MET A 14 -7.49 6.67 2.31
N GLN A 15 -7.93 7.82 2.82
CA GLN A 15 -9.33 8.07 3.16
C GLN A 15 -10.18 8.43 1.94
N GLU A 16 -9.65 9.27 1.04
CA GLU A 16 -10.40 9.77 -0.11
C GLU A 16 -10.50 8.75 -1.24
N ASN A 17 -9.43 8.00 -1.51
CA ASN A 17 -9.40 7.01 -2.58
C ASN A 17 -8.43 5.87 -2.24
N TYR A 18 -8.92 4.97 -1.37
CA TYR A 18 -8.17 3.81 -0.94
C TYR A 18 -7.72 2.93 -2.12
N GLU A 19 -8.59 2.68 -3.10
CA GLU A 19 -8.27 1.84 -4.26
C GLU A 19 -7.07 2.38 -5.05
N ASP A 20 -7.09 3.65 -5.45
CA ASP A 20 -5.99 4.23 -6.22
C ASP A 20 -4.73 4.43 -5.38
N PHE A 21 -4.88 4.72 -4.08
CA PHE A 21 -3.76 4.75 -3.15
C PHE A 21 -3.00 3.42 -3.13
N ILE A 22 -3.72 2.31 -2.94
CA ILE A 22 -3.13 0.96 -2.89
C ILE A 22 -2.55 0.57 -4.25
N LYS A 23 -3.27 0.84 -5.35
CA LYS A 23 -2.76 0.58 -6.71
C LYS A 23 -1.49 1.37 -7.01
N ALA A 24 -1.38 2.61 -6.54
CA ALA A 24 -0.17 3.41 -6.69
C ALA A 24 1.01 2.76 -5.94
N LEU A 25 0.82 2.33 -4.69
CA LEU A 25 1.85 1.64 -3.92
C LEU A 25 2.32 0.36 -4.61
N ILE A 26 1.38 -0.52 -5.01
CA ILE A 26 1.69 -1.77 -5.71
C ILE A 26 2.43 -1.51 -7.04
N SER A 27 2.00 -0.51 -7.81
CA SER A 27 2.63 -0.17 -9.09
C SER A 27 4.06 0.33 -8.91
N ILE A 28 4.31 1.15 -7.87
CA ILE A 28 5.64 1.68 -7.57
C ILE A 28 6.57 0.55 -7.15
N GLU A 29 6.16 -0.26 -6.16
CA GLU A 29 7.00 -1.31 -5.57
C GLU A 29 7.34 -2.40 -6.60
N LEU A 30 6.36 -2.83 -7.39
CA LEU A 30 6.52 -3.92 -8.35
C LEU A 30 6.89 -3.45 -9.76
N GLY A 31 6.96 -2.13 -10.00
CA GLY A 31 7.23 -1.55 -11.32
C GLY A 31 6.16 -1.85 -12.39
N ILE A 32 4.92 -2.16 -11.98
CA ILE A 32 3.84 -2.54 -12.90
C ILE A 32 3.31 -1.32 -13.64
N LYS A 33 3.43 -1.31 -14.96
CA LYS A 33 2.90 -0.23 -15.83
C LYS A 33 1.59 -0.58 -16.52
N ASP A 34 1.31 -1.87 -16.69
CA ASP A 34 0.10 -2.35 -17.33
C ASP A 34 -1.07 -2.28 -16.33
N LYS A 35 -2.12 -1.53 -16.70
CA LYS A 35 -3.28 -1.29 -15.83
C LYS A 35 -4.10 -2.56 -15.58
N ASN A 36 -4.16 -3.49 -16.52
CA ASN A 36 -4.90 -4.74 -16.35
C ASN A 36 -4.15 -5.65 -15.37
N VAL A 37 -2.82 -5.73 -15.49
CA VAL A 37 -1.98 -6.45 -14.52
C VAL A 37 -2.14 -5.83 -13.13
N LEU A 38 -2.09 -4.51 -13.02
CA LEU A 38 -2.26 -3.81 -11.74
C LEU A 38 -3.63 -4.07 -11.11
N ASN A 39 -4.70 -4.00 -11.89
CA ASN A 39 -6.06 -4.30 -11.41
C ASN A 39 -6.19 -5.75 -10.92
N ASN A 40 -5.59 -6.71 -11.63
CA ASN A 40 -5.63 -8.11 -11.21
C ASN A 40 -4.86 -8.35 -9.91
N VAL A 41 -3.70 -7.70 -9.73
CA VAL A 41 -2.92 -7.79 -8.49
C VAL A 41 -3.66 -7.13 -7.33
N TYR A 42 -4.28 -5.97 -7.55
CA TYR A 42 -5.12 -5.31 -6.55
C TYR A 42 -6.32 -6.17 -6.13
N ASN A 43 -7.02 -6.79 -7.08
CA ASN A 43 -8.15 -7.67 -6.76
C ASN A 43 -7.69 -8.86 -5.92
N LYS A 44 -6.56 -9.48 -6.27
CA LYS A 44 -5.97 -10.55 -5.45
C LYS A 44 -5.60 -10.06 -4.06
N TYR A 45 -5.03 -8.85 -3.93
CA TYR A 45 -4.75 -8.25 -2.63
C TYR A 45 -6.02 -8.10 -1.79
N MET A 46 -7.12 -7.59 -2.38
CA MET A 46 -8.40 -7.41 -1.67
C MET A 46 -9.13 -8.73 -1.34
N GLU A 47 -8.89 -9.80 -2.10
CA GLU A 47 -9.50 -11.12 -1.88
C GLU A 47 -8.79 -11.95 -0.80
N ASN A 48 -7.52 -11.66 -0.51
CA ASN A 48 -6.74 -12.41 0.47
C ASN A 48 -6.60 -11.61 1.77
N ASP A 49 -7.38 -11.99 2.79
CA ASP A 49 -7.33 -11.40 4.13
C ASP A 49 -5.94 -11.53 4.80
N ASP A 50 -5.11 -12.45 4.32
CA ASP A 50 -3.76 -12.74 4.82
C ASP A 50 -2.65 -11.86 4.19
N VAL A 51 -2.98 -10.93 3.28
CA VAL A 51 -1.97 -10.09 2.60
C VAL A 51 -1.97 -8.68 3.19
N ASN A 52 -0.93 -8.38 3.97
CA ASN A 52 -0.62 -7.03 4.41
C ASN A 52 0.29 -6.32 3.40
N LEU A 53 0.11 -5.01 3.24
CA LEU A 53 1.05 -4.16 2.48
C LEU A 53 2.30 -3.84 3.28
N ILE A 54 2.17 -3.77 4.60
CA ILE A 54 3.30 -3.66 5.50
C ILE A 54 3.90 -5.06 5.58
N ASP A 55 5.19 -5.17 5.24
CA ASP A 55 5.93 -6.41 5.38
C ASP A 55 5.87 -6.86 6.85
N ASP A 56 5.52 -8.14 7.07
CA ASP A 56 5.36 -8.69 8.41
C ASP A 56 6.65 -8.55 9.24
N ASN A 57 7.83 -8.56 8.62
CA ASN A 57 9.12 -8.34 9.32
C ASN A 57 9.22 -6.94 9.94
N LEU A 58 8.52 -5.93 9.42
CA LEU A 58 8.46 -4.60 10.03
C LEU A 58 7.63 -4.61 11.31
N SER A 59 6.60 -5.46 11.38
CA SER A 59 5.79 -5.64 12.59
C SER A 59 6.61 -6.27 13.70
N ASP A 60 7.47 -7.24 13.36
CA ASP A 60 8.39 -7.88 14.32
C ASP A 60 9.34 -6.86 14.98
N PHE A 61 9.81 -5.85 14.23
CA PHE A 61 10.65 -4.80 14.80
C PHE A 61 9.93 -3.90 15.81
N VAL A 62 8.59 -3.82 15.76
CA VAL A 62 7.82 -3.08 16.77
C VAL A 62 7.73 -3.88 18.06
N ASP A 63 7.57 -5.20 17.96
CA ASP A 63 7.44 -6.09 19.11
C ASP A 63 8.78 -6.33 19.83
N GLU A 64 9.92 -6.12 19.14
CA GLU A 64 11.27 -6.20 19.70
C GLU A 64 11.75 -4.94 20.43
N ILE A 65 10.98 -3.84 20.41
CA ILE A 65 11.30 -2.54 21.06
C ILE A 65 10.53 -2.37 22.37
#